data_AF-A0A2P9GYZ9-F1
#
_entry.id   AF-A0A2P9GYZ9-F1
#
_cell.length_a   1.000
_cell.length_b   1.000
_cell.length_c   1.000
_cell.angle_alpha   90.00
_cell.angle_beta   90.00
_cell.angle_gamma   90.00
#
_symmetry.space_group_name_H-M   'P 1'
#
loop_
_entity.id
_entity.type
_entity.pdbx_description
1 polymer ?
#
loop_
_entity_poly.entity_id
_entity_poly.type
_entity_poly.pdbx_seq_one_letter_code
_entity_poly.pdbx_strand_id
1 'polypeptide(L)'
;MSRYADRPEILKKIVRRFDEAKNIGKRIEVLVGRPVGDMVRRFERSIRAASMDGHRAIYLVRHGAIQSPAGPKRFIGQLDLPLNAEGSMQARRLAAGLRDVPLSAVFCSDLKRSVETAQIIAKPHHISCIPRRDLREISLGRWEGLTFDEVREQHTEEFHARGLDIVHFRPTDGESFLDCSFRVIPALYEILTSARGNVLIVGHAGVNRIILSQALGRSLEYLFRIDQEYGCLNVVFYRQSAFEVKLVNGSPSDLESLRLELYSGTIS
;
A
#
# COMPACT_ATOMS: atom_id res chain seq x y z
N MET A 1 25.91 -23.92 7.88
CA MET A 1 25.12 -25.05 8.43
C MET A 1 23.69 -24.59 8.62
N SER A 2 22.83 -24.89 7.64
CA SER A 2 21.44 -24.45 7.59
C SER A 2 20.59 -25.25 8.58
N ARG A 3 20.12 -24.61 9.65
CA ARG A 3 18.98 -25.14 10.41
C ARG A 3 17.73 -24.71 9.66
N TYR A 4 16.80 -25.64 9.47
CA TYR A 4 15.44 -25.51 8.88
C TYR A 4 15.21 -26.05 7.46
N ALA A 5 16.19 -26.68 6.81
CA ALA A 5 15.95 -27.39 5.54
C ALA A 5 15.06 -28.67 5.68
N ASP A 6 14.90 -29.24 6.88
CA ASP A 6 14.24 -30.55 7.07
C ASP A 6 12.96 -30.52 7.94
N ARG A 7 12.00 -29.63 7.66
CA ARG A 7 10.65 -29.71 8.29
C ARG A 7 9.53 -29.86 7.25
N PRO A 8 9.34 -31.06 6.67
CA PRO A 8 8.26 -31.33 5.70
C PRO A 8 6.84 -31.04 6.23
N GLU A 9 6.65 -31.02 7.55
CA GLU A 9 5.37 -30.70 8.18
C GLU A 9 4.96 -29.21 8.10
N ILE A 10 5.92 -28.29 7.96
CA ILE A 10 5.63 -26.86 7.75
C ILE A 10 5.19 -26.63 6.29
N LEU A 11 5.90 -27.24 5.34
CA LEU A 11 5.52 -27.26 3.93
C LEU A 11 4.14 -27.90 3.73
N LYS A 12 3.82 -29.00 4.40
CA LYS A 12 2.47 -29.61 4.36
C LYS A 12 1.38 -28.71 4.94
N LYS A 13 1.64 -27.96 6.04
CA LYS A 13 0.69 -26.96 6.58
C LYS A 13 0.46 -25.80 5.62
N ILE A 14 1.51 -25.36 4.94
CA ILE A 14 1.47 -24.30 3.93
C ILE A 14 0.67 -24.78 2.70
N VAL A 15 0.94 -25.98 2.18
CA VAL A 15 0.19 -26.63 1.08
C VAL A 15 -1.27 -26.89 1.43
N ARG A 16 -1.58 -27.34 2.65
CA ARG A 16 -2.96 -27.57 3.10
C ARG A 16 -3.77 -26.27 3.19
N ARG A 17 -3.16 -25.18 3.65
CA ARG A 17 -3.75 -23.84 3.59
C ARG A 17 -3.94 -23.34 2.14
N PHE A 18 -3.12 -23.81 1.18
CA PHE A 18 -3.25 -23.47 -0.24
C PHE A 18 -4.43 -24.19 -0.93
N ASP A 19 -4.68 -25.47 -0.63
CA ASP A 19 -5.86 -26.17 -1.16
C ASP A 19 -7.17 -25.64 -0.55
N GLU A 20 -7.13 -25.19 0.70
CA GLU A 20 -8.22 -24.42 1.33
C GLU A 20 -8.44 -23.08 0.61
N ALA A 21 -7.37 -22.36 0.25
CA ALA A 21 -7.45 -21.08 -0.46
C ALA A 21 -8.06 -21.18 -1.87
N LYS A 22 -7.85 -22.28 -2.62
CA LYS A 22 -8.51 -22.52 -3.92
C LYS A 22 -10.01 -22.78 -3.78
N ASN A 23 -10.40 -23.56 -2.77
CA ASN A 23 -11.81 -23.81 -2.47
C ASN A 23 -12.50 -22.56 -1.90
N ILE A 24 -11.76 -21.74 -1.14
CA ILE A 24 -12.18 -20.40 -0.72
C ILE A 24 -12.30 -19.49 -1.95
N GLY A 25 -11.39 -19.52 -2.91
CA GLY A 25 -11.46 -18.75 -4.15
C GLY A 25 -12.78 -18.98 -4.89
N LYS A 26 -13.17 -20.24 -5.14
CA LYS A 26 -14.49 -20.56 -5.72
C LYS A 26 -15.67 -20.11 -4.86
N ARG A 27 -15.57 -20.20 -3.54
CA ARG A 27 -16.61 -19.71 -2.61
C ARG A 27 -16.70 -18.18 -2.59
N ILE A 28 -15.57 -17.48 -2.71
CA ILE A 28 -15.47 -16.02 -2.82
C ILE A 28 -16.03 -15.58 -4.17
N GLU A 29 -15.81 -16.31 -5.28
CA GLU A 29 -16.47 -16.00 -6.56
C GLU A 29 -17.99 -16.00 -6.44
N VAL A 30 -18.54 -16.95 -5.69
CA VAL A 30 -19.98 -17.04 -5.40
C VAL A 30 -20.46 -15.92 -4.48
N LEU A 31 -19.65 -15.52 -3.49
CA LEU A 31 -19.98 -14.45 -2.52
C LEU A 31 -19.80 -13.03 -3.07
N VAL A 32 -18.84 -12.81 -3.96
CA VAL A 32 -18.44 -11.49 -4.47
C VAL A 32 -18.94 -11.27 -5.90
N GLY A 33 -19.56 -12.29 -6.53
CA GLY A 33 -20.26 -12.18 -7.81
C GLY A 33 -19.35 -11.95 -9.03
N ARG A 34 -18.05 -12.23 -8.92
CA ARG A 34 -17.09 -12.08 -10.03
C ARG A 34 -15.96 -13.12 -9.99
N PRO A 35 -15.33 -13.45 -11.13
CA PRO A 35 -14.19 -14.36 -11.17
C PRO A 35 -12.99 -13.80 -10.39
N VAL A 36 -12.43 -14.58 -9.46
CA VAL A 36 -11.22 -14.25 -8.70
C VAL A 36 -10.10 -15.28 -8.91
N GLY A 37 -10.33 -16.36 -9.65
CA GLY A 37 -9.35 -17.43 -9.87
C GLY A 37 -8.00 -16.99 -10.46
N ASP A 38 -8.00 -16.09 -11.45
CA ASP A 38 -6.74 -15.56 -12.02
C ASP A 38 -5.98 -14.65 -11.05
N MET A 39 -6.72 -13.86 -10.28
CA MET A 39 -6.18 -13.01 -9.24
C MET A 39 -5.54 -13.84 -8.12
N VAL A 40 -6.21 -14.90 -7.66
CA VAL A 40 -5.68 -15.84 -6.67
C VAL A 40 -4.40 -16.50 -7.19
N ARG A 41 -4.38 -16.98 -8.44
CA ARG A 41 -3.17 -17.57 -9.05
C ARG A 41 -2.00 -16.58 -9.15
N ARG A 42 -2.28 -15.33 -9.51
CA ARG A 42 -1.26 -14.26 -9.60
C ARG A 42 -0.72 -13.91 -8.22
N PHE A 43 -1.60 -13.83 -7.23
CA PHE A 43 -1.25 -13.61 -5.83
C PHE A 43 -0.38 -14.74 -5.27
N GLU A 44 -0.76 -16.00 -5.48
CA GLU A 44 0.00 -17.19 -5.05
C GLU A 44 1.42 -17.21 -5.61
N ARG A 45 1.58 -16.92 -6.93
CA ARG A 45 2.90 -16.85 -7.56
C ARG A 45 3.77 -15.75 -6.95
N SER A 46 3.18 -14.60 -6.68
CA SER A 46 3.90 -13.44 -6.14
C SER A 46 4.39 -13.70 -4.71
N ILE A 47 3.58 -14.32 -3.85
CA ILE A 47 3.99 -14.70 -2.49
C ILE A 47 5.15 -15.72 -2.53
N ARG A 48 5.04 -16.76 -3.37
CA ARG A 48 6.08 -17.79 -3.48
C ARG A 48 7.41 -17.19 -3.95
N ALA A 49 7.37 -16.32 -4.95
CA ALA A 49 8.58 -15.66 -5.43
C ALA A 49 9.16 -14.71 -4.36
N ALA A 50 8.34 -14.01 -3.58
CA ALA A 50 8.81 -13.09 -2.54
C ALA A 50 9.53 -13.81 -1.39
N SER A 51 9.20 -15.09 -1.17
CA SER A 51 9.77 -15.90 -0.09
C SER A 51 11.24 -16.31 -0.29
N MET A 52 11.85 -16.03 -1.45
CA MET A 52 13.09 -16.73 -1.87
C MET A 52 14.43 -16.02 -1.66
N ASP A 53 14.54 -14.74 -1.28
CA ASP A 53 15.81 -14.22 -0.72
C ASP A 53 15.71 -12.75 -0.27
N GLY A 54 16.51 -12.37 0.73
CA GLY A 54 16.91 -10.98 1.01
C GLY A 54 16.09 -10.17 2.03
N HIS A 55 16.82 -9.48 2.91
CA HIS A 55 16.34 -8.39 3.75
C HIS A 55 15.90 -7.19 2.90
N ARG A 56 14.63 -6.74 3.02
CA ARG A 56 14.17 -5.53 2.33
C ARG A 56 13.45 -4.57 3.27
N ALA A 57 13.81 -3.29 3.24
CA ALA A 57 12.99 -2.23 3.79
C ALA A 57 12.09 -1.62 2.71
N ILE A 58 10.81 -1.48 3.06
CA ILE A 58 9.80 -0.75 2.29
C ILE A 58 9.62 0.60 2.98
N TYR A 59 9.99 1.65 2.27
CA TYR A 59 9.69 3.02 2.65
C TYR A 59 8.35 3.36 2.00
N LEU A 60 7.29 3.34 2.80
CA LEU A 60 5.92 3.54 2.33
C LEU A 60 5.48 4.95 2.68
N VAL A 61 5.30 5.79 1.66
CA VAL A 61 5.01 7.21 1.80
C VAL A 61 3.59 7.49 1.31
N ARG A 62 2.82 8.30 2.04
CA ARG A 62 1.64 8.94 1.45
C ARG A 62 2.13 10.15 0.65
N HIS A 63 1.59 10.34 -0.56
CA HIS A 63 1.87 11.55 -1.33
C HIS A 63 1.71 12.85 -0.50
N GLY A 64 2.41 13.92 -0.90
CA GLY A 64 2.30 15.21 -0.25
C GLY A 64 0.91 15.84 -0.36
N ALA A 65 0.68 16.91 0.39
CA ALA A 65 -0.58 17.67 0.36
C ALA A 65 -0.93 18.15 -1.06
N ILE A 66 -2.20 18.05 -1.40
CA ILE A 66 -2.71 18.36 -2.74
C ILE A 66 -3.32 19.74 -2.83
N GLN A 67 -3.38 20.27 -4.04
CA GLN A 67 -4.23 21.40 -4.33
C GLN A 67 -5.70 20.96 -4.29
N SER A 68 -6.35 21.15 -3.14
CA SER A 68 -7.80 20.94 -3.03
C SER A 68 -8.52 22.16 -3.59
N PRO A 69 -9.69 21.99 -4.22
CA PRO A 69 -10.60 23.11 -4.48
C PRO A 69 -10.90 23.87 -3.18
N ALA A 70 -11.03 25.19 -3.28
CA ALA A 70 -11.44 26.03 -2.16
C ALA A 70 -12.84 25.62 -1.67
N GLY A 71 -13.08 25.71 -0.36
CA GLY A 71 -14.36 25.36 0.27
C GLY A 71 -14.33 24.03 1.03
N PRO A 72 -15.48 23.35 1.18
CA PRO A 72 -15.59 22.14 1.99
C PRO A 72 -14.75 20.97 1.47
N LYS A 73 -14.39 20.05 2.37
CA LYS A 73 -13.67 18.83 2.00
C LYS A 73 -14.49 17.98 1.04
N ARG A 74 -13.83 17.46 0.01
CA ARG A 74 -14.40 16.60 -1.03
C ARG A 74 -13.82 15.21 -0.99
N PHE A 75 -14.60 14.23 -1.44
CA PHE A 75 -14.12 12.88 -1.70
C PHE A 75 -13.20 12.90 -2.92
N ILE A 76 -11.90 12.66 -2.70
CA ILE A 76 -10.90 12.80 -3.76
C ILE A 76 -10.77 11.51 -4.58
N GLY A 77 -10.67 10.34 -3.93
CA GLY A 77 -10.48 9.07 -4.62
C GLY A 77 -9.37 9.13 -5.67
N GLN A 78 -9.72 8.82 -6.91
CA GLN A 78 -8.81 8.83 -8.07
C GLN A 78 -8.80 10.16 -8.86
N LEU A 79 -9.44 11.24 -8.39
CA LEU A 79 -9.29 12.56 -9.01
C LEU A 79 -7.81 12.94 -9.13
N ASP A 80 -7.39 13.30 -10.34
CA ASP A 80 -5.98 13.48 -10.68
C ASP A 80 -5.48 14.91 -10.38
N LEU A 81 -5.44 15.22 -9.08
CA LEU A 81 -5.00 16.51 -8.56
C LEU A 81 -3.47 16.54 -8.31
N PRO A 82 -2.79 17.66 -8.61
CA PRO A 82 -1.36 17.83 -8.34
C PRO A 82 -1.09 18.16 -6.86
N LEU A 83 0.19 18.18 -6.48
CA LEU A 83 0.63 18.72 -5.19
C LEU A 83 0.37 20.23 -5.09
N ASN A 84 0.15 20.71 -3.87
CA ASN A 84 0.26 22.14 -3.59
C ASN A 84 1.69 22.49 -3.12
N ALA A 85 1.91 23.75 -2.75
CA ALA A 85 3.21 24.22 -2.24
C ALA A 85 3.68 23.46 -0.99
N GLU A 86 2.77 23.18 -0.05
CA GLU A 86 3.09 22.40 1.16
C GLU A 86 3.43 20.95 0.81
N GLY A 87 2.69 20.31 -0.09
CA GLY A 87 2.99 18.94 -0.53
C GLY A 87 4.35 18.84 -1.22
N SER A 88 4.72 19.86 -1.99
CA SER A 88 6.06 19.97 -2.57
C SER A 88 7.15 20.12 -1.49
N MET A 89 6.87 20.86 -0.42
CA MET A 89 7.78 20.98 0.73
C MET A 89 7.91 19.66 1.50
N GLN A 90 6.81 18.96 1.74
CA GLN A 90 6.80 17.62 2.36
C GLN A 90 7.65 16.64 1.55
N ALA A 91 7.45 16.58 0.23
CA ALA A 91 8.24 15.74 -0.66
C ALA A 91 9.75 16.09 -0.63
N ARG A 92 10.10 17.39 -0.58
CA ARG A 92 11.50 17.82 -0.45
C ARG A 92 12.13 17.42 0.90
N ARG A 93 11.38 17.47 1.99
CA ARG A 93 11.85 16.99 3.31
C ARG A 93 12.12 15.49 3.28
N LEU A 94 11.22 14.71 2.69
CA LEU A 94 11.41 13.27 2.45
C LEU A 94 12.65 13.01 1.59
N ALA A 95 12.83 13.74 0.49
CA ALA A 95 14.00 13.62 -0.38
C ALA A 95 15.32 13.91 0.35
N ALA A 96 15.34 14.90 1.25
CA ALA A 96 16.51 15.23 2.03
C ALA A 96 16.86 14.13 3.04
N GLY A 97 15.87 13.66 3.83
CA GLY A 97 16.14 12.68 4.88
C GLY A 97 16.25 11.23 4.39
N LEU A 98 15.76 10.92 3.18
CA LEU A 98 15.96 9.61 2.55
C LEU A 98 17.20 9.54 1.67
N ARG A 99 17.95 10.63 1.48
CA ARG A 99 19.07 10.73 0.52
C ARG A 99 20.08 9.58 0.65
N ASP A 100 20.44 9.22 1.89
CA ASP A 100 21.47 8.21 2.16
C ASP A 100 20.91 6.79 2.25
N VAL A 101 19.60 6.62 2.07
CA VAL A 101 18.97 5.31 2.01
C VAL A 101 19.33 4.65 0.66
N PRO A 102 19.87 3.42 0.65
CA PRO A 102 20.18 2.72 -0.59
C PRO A 102 18.91 2.15 -1.23
N LEU A 103 18.11 3.02 -1.84
CA LEU A 103 16.92 2.63 -2.60
C LEU A 103 17.34 1.91 -3.89
N SER A 104 16.75 0.76 -4.14
CA SER A 104 16.96 -0.01 -5.38
C SER A 104 15.90 0.29 -6.45
N ALA A 105 14.73 0.74 -6.04
CA ALA A 105 13.62 1.09 -6.93
C ALA A 105 12.64 2.06 -6.24
N VAL A 106 11.96 2.86 -7.05
CA VAL A 106 10.91 3.79 -6.61
C VAL A 106 9.62 3.47 -7.39
N PHE A 107 8.58 3.05 -6.67
CA PHE A 107 7.25 2.81 -7.21
C PHE A 107 6.28 3.89 -6.74
N CYS A 108 5.30 4.20 -7.56
CA CYS A 108 4.27 5.16 -7.23
C CYS A 108 2.94 4.81 -7.90
N SER A 109 1.85 5.34 -7.38
CA SER A 109 0.63 5.42 -8.17
C SER A 109 0.86 6.32 -9.38
N ASP A 110 0.18 6.04 -10.49
CA ASP A 110 0.20 6.89 -11.68
C ASP A 110 -0.65 8.16 -11.57
N LEU A 111 -1.20 8.49 -10.40
CA LEU A 111 -1.85 9.78 -10.13
C LEU A 111 -0.81 10.87 -9.87
N LYS A 112 -1.00 12.08 -10.43
CA LYS A 112 -0.05 13.19 -10.44
C LYS A 112 0.59 13.47 -9.09
N ARG A 113 -0.21 13.66 -8.03
CA ARG A 113 0.28 13.87 -6.66
C ARG A 113 1.29 12.82 -6.18
N SER A 114 1.09 11.55 -6.54
CA SER A 114 1.97 10.45 -6.16
C SER A 114 3.23 10.45 -7.02
N VAL A 115 3.08 10.63 -8.34
CA VAL A 115 4.20 10.76 -9.28
C VAL A 115 5.10 11.94 -8.92
N GLU A 116 4.55 13.14 -8.71
CA GLU A 116 5.29 14.35 -8.34
C GLU A 116 6.06 14.15 -7.02
N THR A 117 5.41 13.57 -6.00
CA THR A 117 6.06 13.25 -4.73
C THR A 117 7.22 12.27 -4.95
N ALA A 118 6.99 11.20 -5.70
CA ALA A 118 8.00 10.17 -5.97
C ALA A 118 9.19 10.72 -6.75
N GLN A 119 8.96 11.56 -7.76
CA GLN A 119 10.00 12.19 -8.56
C GLN A 119 10.90 13.10 -7.73
N ILE A 120 10.31 13.89 -6.82
CA ILE A 120 11.06 14.75 -5.91
C ILE A 120 11.97 13.90 -4.99
N ILE A 121 11.44 12.80 -4.43
CA ILE A 121 12.20 11.91 -3.54
C ILE A 121 13.26 11.13 -4.31
N ALA A 122 12.97 10.68 -5.53
CA ALA A 122 13.88 9.86 -6.34
C ALA A 122 15.07 10.65 -6.92
N LYS A 123 14.93 11.98 -7.07
CA LYS A 123 15.93 12.84 -7.71
C LYS A 123 17.35 12.68 -7.15
N PRO A 124 17.60 12.68 -5.82
CA PRO A 124 18.94 12.49 -5.27
C PRO A 124 19.51 11.09 -5.48
N HIS A 125 18.66 10.09 -5.72
CA HIS A 125 19.09 8.70 -5.96
C HIS A 125 19.40 8.41 -7.44
N HIS A 126 19.07 9.32 -8.35
CA HIS A 126 19.18 9.11 -9.80
C HIS A 126 18.42 7.88 -10.32
N ILE A 127 17.27 7.57 -9.69
CA ILE A 127 16.41 6.43 -10.05
C ILE A 127 15.14 6.95 -10.72
N SER A 128 14.75 6.31 -11.83
CA SER A 128 13.45 6.58 -12.46
C SER A 128 12.31 5.98 -11.64
N CYS A 129 11.24 6.75 -11.46
CA CYS A 129 10.02 6.24 -10.83
C CYS A 129 9.28 5.28 -11.76
N ILE A 130 8.65 4.26 -11.19
CA ILE A 130 7.85 3.25 -11.89
C ILE A 130 6.37 3.46 -11.50
N PRO A 131 5.56 4.11 -12.34
CA PRO A 131 4.14 4.32 -12.07
C PRO A 131 3.35 3.00 -12.17
N ARG A 132 2.36 2.85 -11.29
CA ARG A 132 1.53 1.65 -11.18
C ARG A 132 0.07 2.01 -10.93
N ARG A 133 -0.82 1.52 -11.80
CA ARG A 133 -2.28 1.71 -11.64
C ARG A 133 -2.85 0.95 -10.44
N ASP A 134 -2.27 -0.20 -10.13
CA ASP A 134 -2.67 -1.03 -8.99
C ASP A 134 -2.40 -0.38 -7.62
N LEU A 135 -1.58 0.69 -7.58
CA LEU A 135 -1.31 1.52 -6.41
C LEU A 135 -2.19 2.78 -6.30
N ARG A 136 -3.16 3.00 -7.21
CA ARG A 136 -4.10 4.13 -7.12
C ARG A 136 -4.90 4.10 -5.82
N GLU A 137 -5.32 5.27 -5.35
CA GLU A 137 -6.26 5.36 -4.22
C GLU A 137 -7.55 4.59 -4.55
N ILE A 138 -8.29 4.20 -3.51
CA ILE A 138 -9.63 3.64 -3.66
C ILE A 138 -10.48 4.53 -4.58
N SER A 139 -11.09 3.93 -5.61
CA SER A 139 -12.06 4.63 -6.44
C SER A 139 -13.32 4.91 -5.62
N LEU A 140 -13.74 6.17 -5.57
CA LEU A 140 -15.00 6.52 -4.91
C LEU A 140 -16.14 6.66 -5.91
N GLY A 141 -15.90 6.33 -7.19
CA GLY A 141 -16.91 6.31 -8.23
C GLY A 141 -17.66 7.63 -8.33
N ARG A 142 -18.99 7.58 -8.30
CA ARG A 142 -19.85 8.78 -8.39
C ARG A 142 -19.68 9.78 -7.25
N TRP A 143 -19.05 9.39 -6.14
CA TRP A 143 -18.80 10.30 -5.03
C TRP A 143 -17.59 11.21 -5.28
N GLU A 144 -16.73 10.88 -6.24
CA GLU A 144 -15.52 11.67 -6.50
C GLU A 144 -15.87 13.11 -6.88
N GLY A 145 -15.26 14.05 -6.15
CA GLY A 145 -15.50 15.47 -6.30
C GLY A 145 -16.67 15.99 -5.50
N LEU A 146 -17.56 15.15 -4.97
CA LEU A 146 -18.63 15.60 -4.08
C LEU A 146 -18.09 15.90 -2.68
N THR A 147 -18.71 16.88 -2.03
CA THR A 147 -18.54 17.14 -0.60
C THR A 147 -19.23 16.07 0.23
N PHE A 148 -18.90 16.03 1.51
CA PHE A 148 -19.56 15.12 2.44
C PHE A 148 -21.07 15.36 2.54
N ASP A 149 -21.49 16.63 2.54
CA ASP A 149 -22.89 17.01 2.59
C ASP A 149 -23.63 16.63 1.30
N GLU A 150 -23.04 16.90 0.14
CA GLU A 150 -23.61 16.48 -1.15
C GLU A 150 -23.81 14.95 -1.21
N VAL A 151 -22.84 14.15 -0.75
CA VAL A 151 -23.02 12.68 -0.70
C VAL A 151 -24.10 12.27 0.29
N ARG A 152 -24.13 12.89 1.49
CA ARG A 152 -25.13 12.58 2.51
C ARG A 152 -26.55 12.89 2.05
N GLU A 153 -26.73 13.92 1.22
CA GLU A 153 -28.04 14.36 0.71
C GLU A 153 -28.45 13.65 -0.59
N GLN A 154 -27.52 13.48 -1.53
CA GLN A 154 -27.81 12.92 -2.87
C GLN A 154 -27.71 11.39 -2.91
N HIS A 155 -26.97 10.80 -1.96
CA HIS A 155 -26.69 9.36 -1.89
C HIS A 155 -26.97 8.82 -0.47
N THR A 156 -28.06 9.24 0.17
CA THR A 156 -28.37 8.96 1.58
C THR A 156 -28.26 7.49 1.97
N GLU A 157 -28.86 6.59 1.20
CA GLU A 157 -28.83 5.15 1.49
C GLU A 157 -27.41 4.57 1.40
N GLU A 158 -26.67 4.93 0.36
CA GLU A 158 -25.28 4.54 0.17
C GLU A 158 -24.38 5.11 1.29
N PHE A 159 -24.61 6.36 1.70
CA PHE A 159 -23.89 7.01 2.78
C PHE A 159 -24.10 6.28 4.12
N HIS A 160 -25.34 5.92 4.42
CA HIS A 160 -25.69 5.12 5.60
C HIS A 160 -25.05 3.72 5.54
N ALA A 161 -25.15 3.04 4.39
CA ALA A 161 -24.55 1.72 4.19
C ALA A 161 -23.02 1.74 4.37
N ARG A 162 -22.34 2.79 3.89
CA ARG A 162 -20.90 2.98 4.12
C ARG A 162 -20.54 3.11 5.60
N GLY A 163 -21.38 3.77 6.38
CA GLY A 163 -21.18 3.92 7.82
C GLY A 163 -21.29 2.59 8.57
N LEU A 164 -22.14 1.67 8.10
CA LEU A 164 -22.33 0.35 8.68
C LEU A 164 -21.24 -0.64 8.29
N ASP A 165 -20.76 -0.59 7.05
CA ASP A 165 -19.72 -1.50 6.55
C ASP A 165 -18.73 -0.79 5.63
N ILE A 166 -17.78 -0.08 6.23
CA ILE A 166 -16.79 0.67 5.45
C ILE A 166 -15.87 -0.22 4.61
N VAL A 167 -15.67 -1.48 5.01
CA VAL A 167 -14.71 -2.39 4.37
C VAL A 167 -15.27 -2.94 3.06
N HIS A 168 -16.53 -3.36 3.08
CA HIS A 168 -17.18 -4.03 1.94
C HIS A 168 -18.06 -3.09 1.12
N PHE A 169 -18.51 -1.97 1.69
CA PHE A 169 -19.33 -1.00 0.95
C PHE A 169 -18.58 -0.46 -0.28
N ARG A 170 -19.31 -0.43 -1.40
CA ARG A 170 -18.84 0.04 -2.70
C ARG A 170 -19.75 1.19 -3.14
N PRO A 171 -19.24 2.43 -3.25
CA PRO A 171 -19.97 3.50 -3.93
C PRO A 171 -20.33 3.08 -5.36
N THR A 172 -21.43 3.58 -5.90
CA THR A 172 -21.77 3.32 -7.31
C THR A 172 -20.60 3.69 -8.23
N ASP A 173 -20.23 2.78 -9.13
CA ASP A 173 -19.07 2.86 -10.05
C ASP A 173 -17.69 2.95 -9.36
N GLY A 174 -17.62 2.75 -8.03
CA GLY A 174 -16.41 2.88 -7.20
C GLY A 174 -15.72 1.56 -6.86
N GLU A 175 -15.03 1.52 -5.72
CA GLU A 175 -14.42 0.32 -5.11
C GLU A 175 -14.75 0.29 -3.61
N SER A 176 -14.83 -0.91 -3.03
CA SER A 176 -14.69 -1.10 -1.59
C SER A 176 -13.22 -1.18 -1.17
N PHE A 177 -12.92 -1.11 0.13
CA PHE A 177 -11.54 -1.36 0.59
C PHE A 177 -11.11 -2.81 0.32
N LEU A 178 -12.05 -3.76 0.40
CA LEU A 178 -11.80 -5.14 0.00
C LEU A 178 -11.44 -5.24 -1.49
N ASP A 179 -12.18 -4.55 -2.38
CA ASP A 179 -11.87 -4.46 -3.81
C ASP A 179 -10.46 -3.88 -4.05
N CYS A 180 -10.14 -2.78 -3.38
CA CYS A 180 -8.83 -2.13 -3.47
C CYS A 180 -7.72 -3.09 -3.00
N SER A 181 -7.94 -3.85 -1.92
CA SER A 181 -6.97 -4.82 -1.41
C SER A 181 -6.60 -5.89 -2.43
N PHE A 182 -7.56 -6.33 -3.25
CA PHE A 182 -7.36 -7.34 -4.27
C PHE A 182 -6.41 -6.93 -5.40
N ARG A 183 -6.22 -5.63 -5.63
CA ARG A 183 -5.18 -5.13 -6.56
C ARG A 183 -3.89 -4.71 -5.86
N VAL A 184 -4.00 -4.09 -4.68
CA VAL A 184 -2.84 -3.54 -3.95
C VAL A 184 -1.93 -4.63 -3.41
N ILE A 185 -2.50 -5.68 -2.82
CA ILE A 185 -1.70 -6.72 -2.15
C ILE A 185 -0.89 -7.55 -3.16
N PRO A 186 -1.45 -8.04 -4.29
CA PRO A 186 -0.63 -8.68 -5.32
C PRO A 186 0.47 -7.76 -5.86
N ALA A 187 0.17 -6.47 -6.08
CA ALA A 187 1.15 -5.50 -6.55
C ALA A 187 2.31 -5.30 -5.56
N LEU A 188 2.03 -5.27 -4.26
CA LEU A 188 3.06 -5.22 -3.21
C LEU A 188 4.04 -6.40 -3.32
N TYR A 189 3.53 -7.63 -3.50
CA TYR A 189 4.40 -8.81 -3.65
C TYR A 189 5.14 -8.82 -5.00
N GLU A 190 4.55 -8.33 -6.08
CA GLU A 190 5.26 -8.13 -7.35
C GLU A 190 6.41 -7.11 -7.22
N ILE A 191 6.19 -6.03 -6.48
CA ILE A 191 7.24 -5.04 -6.18
C ILE A 191 8.38 -5.70 -5.40
N LEU A 192 8.05 -6.46 -4.34
CA LEU A 192 9.04 -7.14 -3.50
C LEU A 192 9.86 -8.19 -4.27
N THR A 193 9.27 -8.81 -5.28
CA THR A 193 9.95 -9.82 -6.12
C THR A 193 10.79 -9.20 -7.23
N SER A 194 10.38 -8.05 -7.77
CA SER A 194 11.11 -7.36 -8.84
C SER A 194 12.33 -6.57 -8.34
N ALA A 195 12.31 -6.11 -7.09
CA ALA A 195 13.39 -5.30 -6.52
C ALA A 195 14.45 -6.13 -5.78
N ARG A 196 15.72 -5.73 -5.97
CA ARG A 196 16.89 -6.40 -5.38
C ARG A 196 17.32 -5.85 -4.01
N GLY A 197 16.66 -4.81 -3.50
CA GLY A 197 16.99 -4.19 -2.22
C GLY A 197 15.82 -3.39 -1.65
N ASN A 198 16.14 -2.30 -0.94
CA ASN A 198 15.13 -1.42 -0.37
C ASN A 198 14.30 -0.76 -1.47
N VAL A 199 13.02 -0.52 -1.20
CA VAL A 199 12.10 0.12 -2.15
C VAL A 199 11.39 1.28 -1.51
N LEU A 200 11.14 2.33 -2.29
CA LEU A 200 10.20 3.39 -1.95
C LEU A 200 8.88 3.14 -2.68
N ILE A 201 7.77 3.21 -1.96
CA ILE A 201 6.43 3.17 -2.53
C ILE A 201 5.72 4.45 -2.12
N VAL A 202 5.37 5.30 -3.09
CA VAL A 202 4.53 6.47 -2.84
C VAL A 202 3.09 6.12 -3.17
N GLY A 203 2.28 5.92 -2.15
CA GLY A 203 0.87 5.56 -2.24
C GLY A 203 -0.06 6.67 -1.77
N HIS A 204 -1.19 6.24 -1.23
CA HIS A 204 -2.29 7.07 -0.75
C HIS A 204 -2.75 6.57 0.62
N ALA A 205 -3.59 7.31 1.32
CA ALA A 205 -3.97 6.94 2.69
C ALA A 205 -4.65 5.57 2.75
N GLY A 206 -5.60 5.29 1.85
CA GLY A 206 -6.30 4.00 1.82
C GLY A 206 -5.38 2.83 1.44
N VAL A 207 -4.60 3.02 0.38
CA VAL A 207 -3.60 2.03 -0.10
C VAL A 207 -2.57 1.72 0.97
N ASN A 208 -2.02 2.73 1.64
CA ASN A 208 -1.02 2.52 2.67
C ASN A 208 -1.60 1.78 3.87
N ARG A 209 -2.83 2.11 4.29
CA ARG A 209 -3.52 1.37 5.36
C ARG A 209 -3.73 -0.09 5.00
N ILE A 210 -4.08 -0.41 3.75
CA ILE A 210 -4.18 -1.80 3.27
C ILE A 210 -2.84 -2.53 3.41
N ILE A 211 -1.74 -1.90 2.95
CA ILE A 211 -0.40 -2.48 3.04
C ILE A 211 0.01 -2.67 4.51
N LEU A 212 -0.24 -1.68 5.38
CA LEU A 212 0.09 -1.75 6.80
C LEU A 212 -0.77 -2.78 7.55
N SER A 213 -2.05 -2.91 7.22
CA SER A 213 -2.91 -3.98 7.75
C SER A 213 -2.38 -5.36 7.37
N GLN A 214 -1.97 -5.55 6.12
CA GLN A 214 -1.31 -6.80 5.68
C GLN A 214 -0.02 -7.05 6.46
N ALA A 215 0.80 -6.01 6.64
CA ALA A 215 2.07 -6.11 7.36
C ALA A 215 1.87 -6.45 8.85
N LEU A 216 0.83 -5.91 9.49
CA LEU A 216 0.49 -6.17 10.89
C LEU A 216 -0.32 -7.46 11.10
N GLY A 217 -0.72 -8.15 10.02
CA GLY A 217 -1.62 -9.31 10.10
C GLY A 217 -3.00 -8.96 10.67
N ARG A 218 -3.52 -7.77 10.37
CA ARG A 218 -4.79 -7.25 10.89
C ARG A 218 -5.88 -7.20 9.82
N SER A 219 -7.12 -7.38 10.26
CA SER A 219 -8.32 -7.21 9.42
C SER A 219 -8.42 -5.77 8.88
N LEU A 220 -9.04 -5.62 7.71
CA LEU A 220 -9.34 -4.31 7.11
C LEU A 220 -10.34 -3.50 7.94
N GLU A 221 -11.06 -4.11 8.89
CA GLU A 221 -11.92 -3.42 9.85
C GLU A 221 -11.15 -2.38 10.70
N TYR A 222 -9.83 -2.52 10.80
CA TYR A 222 -8.96 -1.63 11.55
C TYR A 222 -8.26 -0.55 10.70
N LEU A 223 -8.56 -0.44 9.40
CA LEU A 223 -7.89 0.50 8.49
C LEU A 223 -7.82 1.92 9.06
N PHE A 224 -8.94 2.43 9.60
CA PHE A 224 -9.03 3.80 10.12
C PHE A 224 -8.46 3.97 11.53
N ARG A 225 -7.88 2.93 12.14
CA ARG A 225 -7.08 3.04 13.37
C ARG A 225 -5.61 3.34 13.09
N ILE A 226 -5.22 3.35 11.82
CA ILE A 226 -3.87 3.69 11.36
C ILE A 226 -3.96 5.05 10.69
N ASP A 227 -3.39 6.07 11.32
CA ASP A 227 -3.36 7.39 10.68
C ASP A 227 -2.33 7.43 9.55
N GLN A 228 -2.59 8.27 8.54
CA GLN A 228 -1.76 8.44 7.35
C GLN A 228 -1.83 9.89 6.90
N GLU A 229 -1.08 10.77 7.56
CA GLU A 229 -0.97 12.19 7.21
C GLU A 229 -0.31 12.39 5.84
N TYR A 230 -0.54 13.55 5.21
CA TYR A 230 0.12 13.88 3.95
C TYR A 230 1.64 13.92 4.13
N GLY A 231 2.37 13.28 3.21
CA GLY A 231 3.83 13.22 3.28
C GLY A 231 4.38 12.36 4.43
N CYS A 232 3.54 11.58 5.13
CA CYS A 232 4.03 10.72 6.19
C CYS A 232 4.89 9.58 5.64
N LEU A 233 5.85 9.14 6.46
CA LEU A 233 6.73 8.02 6.18
C LEU A 233 6.37 6.84 7.09
N ASN A 234 6.23 5.67 6.48
CA ASN A 234 6.17 4.40 7.17
C ASN A 234 7.36 3.56 6.74
N VAL A 235 7.87 2.73 7.66
CA VAL A 235 8.97 1.80 7.37
C VAL A 235 8.51 0.40 7.74
N VAL A 236 8.53 -0.49 6.76
CA VAL A 236 8.16 -1.89 6.92
C VAL A 236 9.29 -2.76 6.42
N PHE A 237 9.82 -3.65 7.27
CA PHE A 237 10.76 -4.65 6.83
C PHE A 237 10.04 -5.87 6.31
N TYR A 238 10.63 -6.51 5.31
CA TYR A 238 10.24 -7.80 4.80
C TYR A 238 11.44 -8.73 4.88
N ARG A 239 11.37 -9.71 5.79
CA ARG A 239 12.44 -10.67 6.09
C ARG A 239 11.81 -12.05 6.29
N GLN A 240 12.42 -13.11 5.76
CA GLN A 240 11.96 -14.49 5.97
C GLN A 240 10.45 -14.69 5.71
N SER A 241 9.93 -14.04 4.67
CA SER A 241 8.49 -14.04 4.31
C SER A 241 7.54 -13.39 5.32
N ALA A 242 8.06 -12.65 6.31
CA ALA A 242 7.29 -11.92 7.32
C ALA A 242 7.50 -10.41 7.18
N PHE A 243 6.47 -9.66 7.54
CA PHE A 243 6.54 -8.21 7.65
C PHE A 243 6.80 -7.79 9.09
N GLU A 244 7.60 -6.75 9.27
CA GLU A 244 7.80 -6.07 10.55
C GLU A 244 7.60 -4.57 10.36
N VAL A 245 6.59 -3.99 11.00
CA VAL A 245 6.35 -2.54 10.94
C VAL A 245 7.25 -1.84 11.95
N LYS A 246 8.14 -0.98 11.46
CA LYS A 246 9.16 -0.27 12.26
C LYS A 246 8.79 1.17 12.54
N LEU A 247 8.08 1.82 11.61
CA LEU A 247 7.61 3.19 11.73
C LEU A 247 6.24 3.32 11.07
N VAL A 248 5.34 4.04 11.72
CA VAL A 248 4.01 4.39 11.17
C VAL A 248 3.80 5.88 11.35
N ASN A 249 3.35 6.53 10.28
CA ASN A 249 3.01 7.96 10.26
C ASN A 249 4.14 8.89 10.77
N GLY A 250 5.39 8.51 10.54
CA GLY A 250 6.56 9.26 10.97
C GLY A 250 7.08 10.22 9.91
N SER A 251 8.29 10.68 10.15
CA SER A 251 9.04 11.62 9.34
C SER A 251 10.48 11.14 9.14
N PRO A 252 11.26 11.73 8.22
CA PRO A 252 12.64 11.31 8.03
C PRO A 252 13.54 11.46 9.27
N SER A 253 13.26 12.38 10.20
CA SER A 253 14.03 12.52 11.44
C SER A 253 13.92 11.29 12.34
N ASP A 254 12.84 10.51 12.22
CA ASP A 254 12.65 9.30 13.03
C ASP A 254 13.56 8.14 12.57
N LEU A 255 14.16 8.24 11.38
CA LEU A 255 15.03 7.21 10.81
C LEU A 255 16.36 7.06 11.54
N GLU A 256 16.83 8.08 12.27
CA GLU A 256 18.06 7.98 13.05
C GLU A 256 17.99 6.86 14.09
N SER A 257 16.82 6.67 14.70
CA SER A 257 16.55 5.59 15.65
C SER A 257 16.58 4.19 15.01
N LEU A 258 16.31 4.10 13.71
CA LEU A 258 16.26 2.86 12.93
C LEU A 258 17.55 2.54 12.19
N ARG A 259 18.54 3.45 12.26
CA ARG A 259 19.77 3.42 11.46
C ARG A 259 20.54 2.10 11.63
N LEU A 260 20.69 1.59 12.85
CA LEU A 260 21.40 0.33 13.12
C LEU A 260 20.71 -0.90 12.50
N GLU A 261 19.37 -0.93 12.46
CA GLU A 261 18.62 -2.06 11.89
C GLU A 261 18.58 -2.02 10.36
N LEU A 262 18.60 -0.81 9.78
CA LEU A 262 18.63 -0.59 8.34
C LEU A 262 19.97 -0.98 7.70
N TYR A 263 21.09 -0.78 8.41
CA TYR A 263 22.44 -1.10 7.92
C TYR A 263 22.93 -2.51 8.31
N SER A 264 22.38 -3.14 9.35
CA SER A 264 22.76 -4.51 9.74
C SER A 264 22.22 -5.59 8.80
N GLY A 265 21.21 -5.30 7.98
CA GLY A 265 20.68 -6.21 6.97
C GLY A 265 21.58 -6.42 5.75
N THR A 266 22.73 -5.74 5.67
CA THR A 266 23.70 -5.83 4.57
C THR A 266 24.90 -6.73 4.90
N ILE A 267 24.98 -7.28 6.12
CA ILE A 267 26.07 -8.14 6.57
C ILE A 267 25.48 -9.47 7.06
N SER A 268 25.12 -10.36 6.13
CA SER A 268 25.05 -11.81 6.38
C SER A 268 25.00 -12.57 5.06
#